data_AF-A0A815CEM0-F1
#
_entry.id   AF-A0A815CEM0-F1
#
_cell.length_a   1.000
_cell.length_b   1.000
_cell.length_c   1.000
_cell.angle_alpha   90.00
_cell.angle_beta   90.00
_cell.angle_gamma   90.00
#
_symmetry.space_group_name_H-M   'P 1'
#
loop_
_entity.id
_entity.type
_entity.pdbx_description
1 polymer ?
#
loop_
_entity_poly.entity_id
_entity_poly.type
_entity_poly.pdbx_seq_one_letter_code
_entity_poly.pdbx_strand_id
1 'polypeptide(L)'
;MNAATQKIEQLESDRLTVTELIQQTMDSITELKQRLQTQQIERETLIVDNKDNFQRKAQIELELQDLQGETAQRDAKRNELKRELAKYDKFITESEQKLAKIIPDYDIKRRQEEQKTAQSDLAEEKRKELFAKRGRGNQFTSKDDRDKWIRLELKSLNKAIHDKREQVYCLFFK
;
A
#
# COMPACT_ATOMS: atom_id res chain seq x y z
N MET A 1 -71.10 -82.58 48.45
CA MET A 1 -70.92 -82.21 47.03
C MET A 1 -70.12 -83.31 46.35
N ASN A 2 -70.50 -83.73 45.15
CA ASN A 2 -69.86 -84.84 44.44
C ASN A 2 -68.43 -84.45 43.98
N ALA A 3 -67.48 -85.39 44.00
CA ALA A 3 -66.11 -85.17 43.52
C ALA A 3 -66.04 -84.70 42.06
N ALA A 4 -67.04 -85.07 41.26
CA ALA A 4 -67.24 -84.55 39.90
C ALA A 4 -67.50 -83.04 39.88
N THR A 5 -68.26 -82.50 40.85
CA THR A 5 -68.58 -81.08 40.95
C THR A 5 -67.35 -80.25 41.32
N GLN A 6 -66.51 -80.72 42.24
CA GLN A 6 -65.23 -80.07 42.57
C GLN A 6 -64.24 -80.08 41.40
N LYS A 7 -64.18 -81.18 40.63
CA LYS A 7 -63.36 -81.26 39.42
C LYS A 7 -63.80 -80.26 38.35
N ILE A 8 -65.12 -80.05 38.20
CA ILE A 8 -65.69 -79.07 37.27
C ILE A 8 -65.34 -77.64 37.69
N GLU A 9 -65.52 -77.27 38.96
CA GLU A 9 -65.12 -75.95 39.48
C GLU A 9 -63.62 -75.67 39.28
N GLN A 10 -62.77 -76.68 39.51
CA GLN A 10 -61.33 -76.54 39.30
C GLN A 10 -60.98 -76.32 37.82
N LEU A 11 -61.61 -77.06 36.91
CA LEU A 11 -61.43 -76.87 35.47
C LEU A 11 -61.97 -75.52 34.99
N GLU A 12 -63.03 -74.99 35.59
CA GLU A 12 -63.55 -73.66 35.29
C GLU A 12 -62.59 -72.56 35.75
N SER A 13 -62.00 -72.70 36.95
CA SER A 13 -60.94 -71.82 37.46
C SER A 13 -59.70 -71.84 36.56
N ASP A 14 -59.22 -73.03 36.18
CA ASP A 14 -58.08 -73.19 35.28
C ASP A 14 -58.38 -72.60 33.88
N ARG A 15 -59.61 -72.76 33.38
CA ARG A 15 -60.03 -72.14 32.13
C ARG A 15 -60.01 -70.61 32.22
N LEU A 16 -60.43 -70.05 33.37
CA LEU A 16 -60.44 -68.60 33.58
C LEU A 16 -59.01 -68.04 33.58
N THR A 17 -58.09 -68.68 34.33
CA THR A 17 -56.69 -68.24 34.41
C THR A 17 -55.97 -68.36 33.06
N VAL A 18 -56.22 -69.44 32.31
CA VAL A 18 -55.68 -69.58 30.94
C VAL A 18 -56.23 -68.49 30.01
N THR A 19 -57.52 -68.15 30.12
CA THR A 19 -58.13 -67.09 29.31
C THR A 19 -57.51 -65.72 29.64
N GLU A 20 -57.25 -65.46 30.92
CA GLU A 20 -56.63 -64.21 31.39
C GLU A 20 -55.17 -64.11 30.93
N LEU A 21 -54.41 -65.20 30.98
CA LEU A 21 -53.07 -65.27 30.40
C LEU A 21 -53.09 -65.01 28.89
N ILE A 22 -54.02 -65.63 28.15
CA ILE A 22 -54.17 -65.43 26.71
C ILE A 22 -54.41 -63.94 26.41
N GLN A 23 -55.28 -63.28 27.17
CA GLN A 23 -55.56 -61.86 26.99
C GLN A 23 -54.33 -61.00 27.26
N GLN A 24 -53.62 -61.21 28.37
CA GLN A 24 -52.37 -60.49 28.69
C GLN A 24 -51.31 -60.68 27.61
N THR A 25 -51.21 -61.89 27.06
CA THR A 25 -50.26 -62.20 25.99
C THR A 25 -50.66 -61.50 24.68
N MET A 26 -51.95 -61.45 24.37
CA MET A 26 -52.48 -60.71 23.21
C MET A 26 -52.20 -59.22 23.32
N ASP A 27 -52.41 -58.63 24.50
CA ASP A 27 -52.14 -57.21 24.77
C ASP A 27 -50.63 -56.89 24.66
N SER A 28 -49.78 -57.79 25.15
CA SER A 28 -48.33 -57.65 25.00
C SER A 28 -47.89 -57.73 23.53
N ILE A 29 -48.51 -58.61 22.74
CA ILE A 29 -48.21 -58.75 21.31
C ILE A 29 -48.61 -57.49 20.54
N THR A 30 -49.76 -56.89 20.86
CA THR A 30 -50.20 -55.66 20.20
C THR A 30 -49.30 -54.48 20.56
N GLU A 31 -48.89 -54.34 21.82
CA GLU A 31 -47.93 -53.32 22.24
C GLU A 31 -46.58 -53.48 21.52
N LEU A 32 -46.02 -54.69 21.49
CA LEU A 32 -44.76 -54.97 20.82
C LEU A 32 -44.83 -54.69 19.31
N LYS A 33 -45.95 -55.00 18.66
CA LYS A 33 -46.17 -54.67 17.24
C LYS A 33 -46.19 -53.18 16.99
N GLN A 34 -46.88 -52.40 17.83
CA GLN A 34 -46.90 -50.94 17.73
C GLN A 34 -45.49 -50.37 17.90
N ARG A 35 -44.76 -50.84 18.92
CA ARG A 35 -43.39 -50.40 19.20
C ARG A 35 -42.43 -50.73 18.05
N LEU A 36 -42.55 -51.92 17.47
CA LEU A 36 -41.76 -52.31 16.29
C LEU A 36 -42.04 -51.39 15.10
N GLN A 37 -43.31 -51.05 14.85
CA GLN A 37 -43.69 -50.15 13.76
C GLN A 37 -43.12 -48.74 13.98
N THR A 38 -43.20 -48.20 15.20
CA THR A 38 -42.58 -46.92 15.54
C THR A 38 -41.07 -46.94 15.31
N GLN A 39 -40.38 -47.98 15.77
CA GLN A 39 -38.93 -48.12 15.58
C GLN A 39 -38.53 -48.28 14.11
N GLN A 40 -39.37 -48.90 13.27
CA GLN A 40 -39.12 -49.00 11.84
C GLN A 40 -39.17 -47.63 11.16
N ILE A 41 -40.16 -46.80 11.50
CA ILE A 41 -40.30 -45.43 10.98
C ILE A 41 -39.12 -44.57 11.44
N GLU A 42 -38.75 -44.66 12.72
CA GLU A 42 -37.60 -43.92 13.27
C GLU A 42 -36.28 -44.34 12.59
N ARG A 43 -36.10 -45.64 12.32
CA ARG A 43 -34.93 -46.11 11.57
C ARG A 43 -34.91 -45.57 10.15
N GLU A 44 -36.04 -45.55 9.45
CA GLU A 44 -36.13 -45.03 8.08
C GLU A 44 -35.84 -43.54 8.01
N THR A 45 -36.38 -42.76 8.95
CA THR A 45 -36.08 -41.32 9.06
C THR A 45 -34.60 -41.06 9.36
N LEU A 46 -33.99 -41.81 10.30
CA LEU A 46 -32.56 -41.70 10.58
C LEU A 46 -31.67 -42.05 9.38
N ILE A 47 -32.08 -43.01 8.54
CA ILE A 47 -31.35 -43.36 7.31
C ILE A 47 -31.35 -42.19 6.32
N VAL A 48 -32.50 -41.53 6.16
CA VAL A 48 -32.63 -40.35 5.28
C VAL A 48 -31.78 -39.20 5.82
N ASP A 49 -31.88 -38.90 7.11
CA ASP A 49 -31.11 -37.82 7.75
C ASP A 49 -29.61 -38.06 7.67
N ASN A 50 -29.16 -39.31 7.85
CA ASN A 50 -27.75 -39.65 7.72
C ASN A 50 -27.25 -39.44 6.28
N LYS A 51 -28.06 -39.80 5.28
CA LYS A 51 -27.73 -39.55 3.87
C LYS A 51 -27.60 -38.05 3.56
N ASP A 52 -28.53 -37.23 4.06
CA ASP A 52 -28.47 -35.77 3.88
C ASP A 52 -27.25 -35.16 4.60
N ASN A 53 -27.00 -35.57 5.85
CA ASN A 53 -25.81 -35.15 6.59
C ASN A 53 -24.50 -35.51 5.88
N PHE A 54 -24.43 -36.70 5.27
CA PHE A 54 -23.26 -37.12 4.50
C PHE A 54 -23.05 -36.23 3.27
N GLN A 55 -24.11 -35.88 2.55
CA GLN A 55 -24.04 -34.99 1.38
C GLN A 55 -23.61 -33.57 1.78
N ARG A 56 -24.20 -33.02 2.86
CA ARG A 56 -23.82 -31.70 3.39
C ARG A 56 -22.38 -31.67 3.86
N LYS A 57 -21.93 -32.71 4.55
CA LYS A 57 -20.53 -32.83 4.99
C LYS A 57 -19.57 -32.82 3.79
N ALA A 58 -19.85 -33.61 2.76
CA ALA A 58 -19.02 -33.65 1.55
C ALA A 58 -18.98 -32.29 0.85
N GLN A 59 -20.09 -31.57 0.80
CA GLN A 59 -20.15 -30.22 0.22
C GLN A 59 -19.29 -29.22 1.02
N ILE A 60 -19.39 -29.23 2.34
CA ILE A 60 -18.58 -28.37 3.22
C ILE A 60 -17.09 -28.71 3.10
N GLU A 61 -16.73 -29.98 2.98
CA GLU A 61 -15.32 -30.41 2.82
C GLU A 61 -14.72 -29.90 1.50
N LEU A 62 -15.49 -29.91 0.40
CA LEU A 62 -15.06 -29.34 -0.88
C LEU A 62 -14.89 -27.82 -0.78
N GLU A 63 -15.86 -27.11 -0.20
CA GLU A 63 -15.77 -25.66 -0.02
C GLU A 63 -14.59 -25.26 0.86
N LEU A 64 -14.32 -26.04 1.93
CA LEU A 64 -13.16 -25.83 2.77
C LEU A 64 -11.86 -26.01 1.99
N GLN A 65 -11.76 -27.03 1.14
CA GLN A 65 -10.58 -27.28 0.32
C GLN A 65 -10.35 -26.14 -0.68
N ASP A 66 -11.40 -25.63 -1.31
CA ASP A 66 -11.33 -24.49 -2.23
C ASP A 66 -10.84 -23.23 -1.50
N LEU A 67 -11.43 -22.91 -0.34
CA LEU A 67 -11.03 -21.76 0.48
C LEU A 67 -9.58 -21.86 0.97
N GLN A 68 -9.12 -23.06 1.33
CA GLN A 68 -7.72 -23.30 1.70
C GLN A 68 -6.78 -23.07 0.51
N GLY A 69 -7.16 -23.54 -0.69
CA GLY A 69 -6.42 -23.31 -1.93
C GLY A 69 -6.29 -21.81 -2.26
N GLU A 70 -7.41 -21.08 -2.20
CA GLU A 70 -7.40 -19.63 -2.42
C GLU A 70 -6.53 -18.89 -1.40
N THR A 71 -6.60 -19.29 -0.13
CA THR A 71 -5.82 -18.66 0.94
C THR A 71 -4.33 -18.88 0.72
N ALA A 72 -3.91 -20.09 0.35
CA ALA A 72 -2.53 -20.40 0.04
C ALA A 72 -2.02 -19.58 -1.17
N GLN A 73 -2.84 -19.43 -2.21
CA GLN A 73 -2.50 -18.60 -3.37
C GLN A 73 -2.38 -17.12 -3.01
N ARG A 74 -3.32 -16.58 -2.22
CA ARG A 74 -3.27 -15.20 -1.72
C ARG A 74 -2.00 -14.96 -0.90
N ASP A 75 -1.65 -15.90 -0.04
CA ASP A 75 -0.44 -15.82 0.79
C ASP A 75 0.85 -15.87 -0.04
N ALA A 76 0.91 -16.72 -1.07
CA ALA A 76 2.00 -16.73 -2.02
C ALA A 76 2.15 -15.38 -2.73
N LYS A 77 1.05 -14.80 -3.22
CA LYS A 77 1.07 -13.49 -3.88
C LYS A 77 1.49 -12.36 -2.93
N ARG A 78 0.97 -12.38 -1.69
CA ARG A 78 1.37 -11.43 -0.64
C ARG A 78 2.87 -11.51 -0.37
N ASN A 79 3.44 -12.71 -0.31
CA ASN A 79 4.87 -12.90 -0.06
C ASN A 79 5.72 -12.42 -1.24
N GLU A 80 5.27 -12.60 -2.47
CA GLU A 80 5.92 -12.04 -3.67
C GLU A 80 5.93 -10.50 -3.62
N LEU A 81 4.78 -9.87 -3.38
CA LEU A 81 4.67 -8.40 -3.28
C LEU A 81 5.55 -7.84 -2.14
N LYS A 82 5.61 -8.52 -0.99
CA LYS A 82 6.52 -8.12 0.11
C LYS A 82 7.99 -8.15 -0.31
N ARG A 83 8.40 -9.13 -1.12
CA ARG A 83 9.78 -9.20 -1.65
C ARG A 83 10.05 -8.07 -2.64
N GLU A 84 9.09 -7.72 -3.48
CA GLU A 84 9.21 -6.60 -4.41
C GLU A 84 9.31 -5.27 -3.67
N LEU A 85 8.44 -5.03 -2.67
CA LEU A 85 8.53 -3.84 -1.81
C LEU A 85 9.90 -3.72 -1.16
N ALA A 86 10.41 -4.80 -0.56
CA ALA A 86 11.74 -4.80 0.05
C ALA A 86 12.88 -4.51 -0.95
N LYS A 87 12.71 -4.87 -2.23
CA LYS A 87 13.68 -4.50 -3.29
C LYS A 87 13.60 -3.01 -3.60
N TYR A 88 12.39 -2.45 -3.74
CA TYR A 88 12.21 -1.03 -4.02
C TYR A 88 12.69 -0.17 -2.85
N ASP A 89 12.42 -0.55 -1.60
CA ASP A 89 12.90 0.17 -0.42
C ASP A 89 14.43 0.24 -0.39
N LYS A 90 15.11 -0.87 -0.72
CA LYS A 90 16.56 -0.89 -0.86
C LYS A 90 17.03 0.03 -1.99
N PHE A 91 16.39 -0.03 -3.15
CA PHE A 91 16.74 0.80 -4.29
C PHE A 91 16.57 2.30 -3.99
N ILE A 92 15.49 2.68 -3.32
CA ILE A 92 15.23 4.04 -2.87
C ILE A 92 16.33 4.47 -1.91
N THR A 93 16.60 3.68 -0.88
CA THR A 93 17.64 3.99 0.12
C THR A 93 19.01 4.18 -0.52
N GLU A 94 19.41 3.30 -1.44
CA GLU A 94 20.68 3.41 -2.17
C GLU A 94 20.72 4.66 -3.06
N SER A 95 19.60 4.99 -3.71
CA SER A 95 19.50 6.16 -4.58
C SER A 95 19.57 7.46 -3.78
N GLU A 96 18.88 7.53 -2.63
CA GLU A 96 18.94 8.65 -1.70
C GLU A 96 20.35 8.84 -1.13
N GLN A 97 21.04 7.75 -0.77
CA GLN A 97 22.43 7.81 -0.31
C GLN A 97 23.39 8.32 -1.40
N LYS A 98 23.19 7.91 -2.66
CA LYS A 98 23.96 8.44 -3.80
C LYS A 98 23.69 9.93 -3.99
N LEU A 99 22.42 10.34 -3.93
CA LEU A 99 22.02 11.73 -4.09
C LEU A 99 22.60 12.61 -2.98
N ALA A 100 22.56 12.14 -1.73
CA ALA A 100 23.14 12.83 -0.57
C ALA A 100 24.65 13.09 -0.71
N LYS A 101 25.37 12.24 -1.49
CA LYS A 101 26.79 12.45 -1.82
C LYS A 101 26.97 13.41 -2.99
N ILE A 102 26.15 13.30 -4.02
CA ILE A 102 26.28 14.10 -5.25
C ILE A 102 25.91 15.56 -5.03
N ILE A 103 24.89 15.86 -4.21
CA ILE A 103 24.41 17.24 -3.99
C ILE A 103 25.53 18.16 -3.48
N PRO A 104 26.26 17.81 -2.39
CA PRO A 104 27.36 18.65 -1.91
C PRO A 104 28.48 18.83 -2.94
N ASP A 105 28.85 17.75 -3.63
CA ASP A 105 29.91 17.79 -4.65
C ASP A 105 29.52 18.72 -5.81
N TYR A 106 28.27 18.64 -6.26
CA TYR A 106 27.71 19.53 -7.28
C TYR A 106 27.73 20.99 -6.83
N ASP A 107 27.28 21.29 -5.61
CA ASP A 107 27.29 22.67 -5.10
C ASP A 107 28.70 23.25 -4.97
N ILE A 108 29.68 22.44 -4.56
CA ILE A 108 31.09 22.85 -4.53
C ILE A 108 31.58 23.18 -5.95
N LYS A 109 31.30 22.30 -6.92
CA LYS A 109 31.70 22.52 -8.31
C LYS A 109 31.01 23.74 -8.92
N ARG A 110 29.73 23.95 -8.63
CA ARG A 110 28.98 25.13 -9.08
C ARG A 110 29.61 26.41 -8.54
N ARG A 111 29.90 26.48 -7.23
CA ARG A 111 30.59 27.65 -6.64
C ARG A 111 31.97 27.90 -7.23
N GLN A 112 32.73 26.85 -7.50
CA GLN A 112 34.05 26.97 -8.14
C GLN A 112 33.95 27.52 -9.57
N GLU A 113 32.92 27.12 -10.31
CA GLU A 113 32.64 27.60 -11.66
C GLU A 113 32.20 29.08 -11.62
N GLU A 114 31.22 29.43 -10.77
CA GLU A 114 30.79 30.81 -10.55
C GLU A 114 31.97 31.73 -10.19
N GLN A 115 32.88 31.28 -9.31
CA GLN A 115 34.07 32.05 -8.91
C GLN A 115 35.04 32.26 -10.09
N LYS A 116 35.29 31.23 -10.89
CA LYS A 116 36.18 31.33 -12.06
C LYS A 116 35.60 32.22 -13.13
N THR A 117 34.29 32.14 -13.36
CA THR A 117 33.58 33.00 -14.30
C THR A 117 33.69 34.46 -13.86
N ALA A 118 33.44 34.76 -12.58
CA ALA A 118 33.62 36.12 -12.05
C ALA A 118 35.09 36.63 -12.18
N GLN A 119 36.07 35.76 -11.95
CA GLN A 119 37.49 36.10 -12.17
C GLN A 119 37.81 36.38 -13.64
N SER A 120 37.25 35.59 -14.54
CA SER A 120 37.40 35.75 -15.99
C SER A 120 36.82 37.09 -16.45
N ASP A 121 35.60 37.42 -16.00
CA ASP A 121 34.92 38.68 -16.34
C ASP A 121 35.74 39.90 -15.88
N LEU A 122 36.25 39.85 -14.64
CA LEU A 122 37.09 40.92 -14.08
C LEU A 122 38.43 41.04 -14.82
N ALA A 123 39.03 39.93 -15.22
CA ALA A 123 40.25 39.93 -16.04
C ALA A 123 39.99 40.51 -17.44
N GLU A 124 38.84 40.19 -18.04
CA GLU A 124 38.43 40.72 -19.34
C GLU A 124 38.16 42.23 -19.26
N GLU A 125 37.50 42.71 -18.20
CA GLU A 125 37.29 44.13 -17.94
C GLU A 125 38.61 44.87 -17.81
N LYS A 126 39.54 44.37 -16.98
CA LYS A 126 40.90 44.93 -16.86
C LYS A 126 41.63 44.94 -18.20
N ARG A 127 41.51 43.87 -18.99
CA ARG A 127 42.09 43.79 -20.34
C ARG A 127 41.52 44.90 -21.22
N LYS A 128 40.20 45.07 -21.26
CA LYS A 128 39.52 46.13 -22.02
C LYS A 128 39.98 47.52 -21.58
N GLU A 129 40.08 47.75 -20.27
CA GLU A 129 40.56 49.02 -19.70
C GLU A 129 42.01 49.32 -20.14
N LEU A 130 42.91 48.35 -20.04
CA LEU A 130 44.31 48.50 -20.47
C LEU A 130 44.44 48.76 -21.98
N PHE A 131 43.67 48.04 -22.81
CA PHE A 131 43.63 48.30 -24.25
C PHE A 131 43.12 49.71 -24.57
N ALA A 132 42.07 50.18 -23.88
CA ALA A 132 41.58 51.55 -24.03
C ALA A 132 42.64 52.59 -23.62
N LYS A 133 43.39 52.36 -22.52
CA LYS A 133 44.50 53.23 -22.10
C LYS A 133 45.66 53.24 -23.10
N ARG A 134 46.04 52.07 -23.63
CA ARG A 134 47.11 51.96 -24.64
C ARG A 134 46.75 52.64 -25.95
N GLY A 135 45.50 52.53 -26.39
CA GLY A 135 44.98 53.25 -27.56
C GLY A 135 45.16 54.76 -27.42
N ARG A 136 44.85 55.32 -26.25
CA ARG A 136 45.02 56.77 -25.96
C ARG A 136 46.48 57.22 -25.99
N GLY A 137 47.41 56.41 -25.46
CA GLY A 137 48.84 56.75 -25.45
C GLY A 137 49.46 56.86 -26.84
N ASN A 138 48.97 56.08 -27.81
CA ASN A 138 49.44 56.07 -29.20
C ASN A 138 48.57 56.95 -30.14
N GLN A 139 47.52 57.62 -29.64
CA GLN A 139 46.59 58.42 -30.45
C GLN A 139 47.13 59.80 -30.84
N PHE A 140 48.20 60.26 -30.20
CA PHE A 140 48.72 61.60 -30.40
C PHE A 140 50.10 61.57 -31.03
N THR A 141 50.24 62.21 -32.19
CA THR A 141 51.50 62.35 -32.92
C THR A 141 52.36 63.52 -32.40
N SER A 142 51.77 64.46 -31.65
CA SER A 142 52.47 65.59 -31.01
C SER A 142 51.92 65.91 -29.61
N LYS A 143 52.72 66.64 -28.81
CA LYS A 143 52.31 67.11 -27.47
C LYS A 143 51.11 68.06 -27.53
N ASP A 144 51.06 68.92 -28.55
CA ASP A 144 49.98 69.92 -28.69
C ASP A 144 48.64 69.26 -29.07
N ASP A 145 48.66 68.21 -29.89
CA ASP A 145 47.45 67.47 -30.26
C ASP A 145 46.87 66.72 -29.05
N ARG A 146 47.75 66.15 -28.22
CA ARG A 146 47.38 65.56 -26.94
C ARG A 146 46.75 66.59 -26.01
N ASP A 147 47.39 67.74 -25.83
CA ASP A 147 46.93 68.76 -24.88
C ASP A 147 45.63 69.43 -25.36
N LYS A 148 45.41 69.60 -26.67
CA LYS A 148 44.12 70.03 -27.24
C LYS A 148 43.00 69.02 -26.96
N TRP A 149 43.27 67.73 -27.18
CA TRP A 149 42.30 66.68 -26.89
C TRP A 149 41.97 66.65 -25.39
N ILE A 150 42.96 66.75 -24.50
CA ILE A 150 42.75 66.80 -23.04
C ILE A 150 41.85 67.97 -22.65
N ARG A 151 42.05 69.17 -23.24
CA ARG A 151 41.20 70.34 -22.95
C ARG A 151 39.75 70.14 -23.40
N LEU A 152 39.54 69.54 -24.57
CA LEU A 152 38.20 69.23 -25.08
C LEU A 152 37.51 68.18 -24.20
N GLU A 153 38.24 67.13 -23.82
CA GLU A 153 37.74 66.07 -22.94
C GLU A 153 37.38 66.62 -21.55
N LEU A 154 38.22 67.48 -20.95
CA LEU A 154 37.93 68.16 -19.69
C LEU A 154 36.67 69.02 -19.78
N LYS A 155 36.48 69.75 -20.88
CA LYS A 155 35.26 70.55 -21.09
C LYS A 155 34.02 69.66 -21.19
N SER A 156 34.11 68.54 -21.89
CA SER A 156 33.04 67.54 -22.02
C SER A 156 32.69 66.90 -20.67
N LEU A 157 33.70 66.45 -19.91
CA LEU A 157 33.52 65.85 -18.59
C LEU A 157 32.92 66.82 -17.59
N ASN A 158 33.38 68.08 -17.56
CA ASN A 158 32.80 69.10 -16.68
C ASN A 158 31.33 69.36 -17.00
N LYS A 159 30.95 69.36 -18.30
CA LYS A 159 29.55 69.47 -18.71
C LYS A 159 28.75 68.25 -18.24
N ALA A 160 29.24 67.03 -18.46
CA ALA A 160 28.57 65.81 -18.02
C ALA A 160 28.41 65.74 -16.48
N ILE A 161 29.39 66.22 -15.71
CA ILE A 161 29.30 66.33 -14.25
C ILE A 161 28.24 67.35 -13.84
N HIS A 162 28.19 68.51 -14.50
CA HIS A 162 27.17 69.52 -14.25
C HIS A 162 25.77 68.97 -14.54
N ASP A 163 25.57 68.35 -15.71
CA ASP A 163 24.31 67.76 -16.13
C ASP A 163 23.88 66.66 -15.14
N LYS A 164 24.81 65.80 -14.69
CA LYS A 164 24.51 64.78 -13.66
C LYS A 164 24.18 65.39 -12.30
N ARG A 165 24.85 66.47 -11.89
CA ARG A 165 24.54 67.18 -10.65
C ARG A 165 23.16 67.81 -10.70
N GLU A 166 22.79 68.45 -11.81
CA GLU A 166 21.42 68.92 -12.02
C GLU A 166 20.41 67.78 -11.98
N GLN A 167 20.71 66.65 -12.63
CA GLN A 167 19.82 65.50 -12.66
C GLN A 167 19.58 64.95 -11.24
N VAL A 168 20.63 64.85 -10.41
CA VAL A 168 20.52 64.47 -8.99
C VAL A 168 19.75 65.53 -8.19
N TYR A 169 20.00 66.82 -8.43
CA TYR A 169 19.31 67.91 -7.73
C TYR A 169 17.80 67.91 -8.03
N CYS A 170 17.43 67.71 -9.30
CA CYS A 170 16.04 67.55 -9.75
C CYS A 170 15.36 66.27 -9.23
N LEU A 171 16.13 65.22 -8.88
CA LEU A 171 15.60 64.00 -8.26
C LEU A 171 15.39 64.15 -6.74
N PHE A 172 16.13 65.02 -6.06
CA PHE A 172 16.03 65.25 -4.62
C PHE A 172 15.07 66.39 -4.21
N PHE A 173 14.77 67.32 -5.12
CA PHE A 173 13.88 68.48 -4.88
C PHE A 173 12.56 68.42 -5.68
N LYS A 174 12.17 67.22 -6.11
CA LYS A 174 10.79 66.87 -6.52
C LYS A 174 10.08 66.20 -5.35
#